data_AF-A0A520I1C4-F1
#
_entry.id   AF-A0A520I1C4-F1
#
_cell.length_a   1.000
_cell.length_b   1.000
_cell.length_c   1.000
_cell.angle_alpha   90.00
_cell.angle_beta   90.00
_cell.angle_gamma   90.00
#
_symmetry.space_group_name_H-M   'P 1'
#
loop_
_entity.id
_entity.type
_entity.pdbx_description
1 polymer ?
#
loop_
_entity_poly.entity_id
_entity_poly.type
_entity_poly.pdbx_seq_one_letter_code
_entity_poly.pdbx_strand_id
1 'polypeptide(L)'
;MREDARDGAARVSARGTDRDGRRAARDPRGGLYRARPVAGAGRPRAARQRDRDRPPALPRAVDSAARGAELRRGAVHRGPRRDVRRLPVRRASLAAGVALVPLGWGAAAAPLGMVGHMAGHMIAVAVAAPLLAYGVAGTRYDPAERWPAIVTPLAMSVVELVVVWLWHLPALRLRVDMQPLALVMEQASFLAAGVLLWSAVLGTATGGASDRRAAGVAALLLTSMHMTLLGALIGLAPRPLYAAMHHAGGGLDALEDQQLGGVVMLLVGAASYFIGGLAMLAGLLRTRTA
;
A
#
# COMPACT_ATOMS: atom_id res chain seq x y z
N MET A 1 -24.08 -54.69 -35.49
CA MET A 1 -23.84 -53.59 -36.45
C MET A 1 -22.67 -52.77 -35.90
N ARG A 2 -21.45 -53.32 -36.06
CA ARG A 2 -20.30 -52.82 -36.85
C ARG A 2 -19.58 -51.66 -36.15
N GLU A 3 -18.46 -51.92 -35.45
CA GLU A 3 -17.03 -51.91 -35.94
C GLU A 3 -16.52 -50.46 -36.06
N ASP A 4 -15.35 -50.00 -35.59
CA ASP A 4 -14.00 -50.54 -35.31
C ASP A 4 -13.37 -49.70 -34.16
N ALA A 5 -12.52 -50.12 -33.21
CA ALA A 5 -11.38 -51.05 -33.13
C ALA A 5 -10.04 -50.52 -33.68
N ARG A 6 -8.98 -50.82 -32.89
CA ARG A 6 -7.52 -50.81 -33.17
C ARG A 6 -6.78 -49.50 -32.93
N ASP A 7 -5.50 -49.43 -32.56
CA ASP A 7 -4.42 -50.28 -32.00
C ASP A 7 -3.23 -49.27 -31.91
N GLY A 8 -2.12 -49.39 -31.20
CA GLY A 8 -1.40 -50.41 -30.47
C GLY A 8 -0.20 -49.70 -29.81
N ALA A 9 0.28 -50.13 -28.66
CA ALA A 9 1.27 -51.20 -28.49
C ALA A 9 2.65 -50.63 -28.13
N ALA A 10 2.97 -50.78 -26.85
CA ALA A 10 4.30 -50.75 -26.28
C ALA A 10 5.18 -51.85 -26.89
N ARG A 11 6.49 -51.59 -27.05
CA ARG A 11 7.53 -52.64 -27.07
C ARG A 11 8.83 -52.18 -26.42
N VAL A 12 9.17 -52.90 -25.35
CA VAL A 12 10.47 -53.07 -24.72
C VAL A 12 11.15 -54.30 -25.34
N SER A 13 12.45 -54.24 -25.66
CA SER A 13 13.45 -55.35 -25.73
C SER A 13 14.66 -54.88 -26.58
N ALA A 14 15.92 -55.28 -26.43
CA ALA A 14 16.69 -56.02 -25.44
C ALA A 14 18.19 -55.95 -25.82
N ARG A 15 19.02 -56.23 -24.81
CA ARG A 15 20.46 -56.62 -24.72
C ARG A 15 21.23 -57.01 -25.99
N GLY A 16 22.56 -56.78 -25.96
CA GLY A 16 23.55 -57.65 -26.59
C GLY A 16 24.97 -57.08 -26.62
N THR A 17 25.90 -57.71 -25.89
CA THR A 17 27.34 -57.41 -25.77
C THR A 17 28.19 -58.20 -26.77
N ASP A 18 29.36 -57.68 -27.19
CA ASP A 18 30.57 -58.46 -27.55
C ASP A 18 31.78 -57.49 -27.56
N ARG A 19 32.78 -57.56 -26.67
CA ARG A 19 33.98 -58.43 -26.57
C ARG A 19 34.93 -58.39 -27.78
N ASP A 20 36.14 -57.89 -27.49
CA ASP A 20 37.44 -58.08 -28.14
C ASP A 20 37.48 -58.76 -29.53
N GLY A 21 38.02 -58.04 -30.53
CA GLY A 21 38.30 -58.63 -31.83
C GLY A 21 39.02 -57.70 -32.80
N ARG A 22 40.29 -57.37 -32.54
CA ARG A 22 41.18 -56.74 -33.54
C ARG A 22 41.21 -57.55 -34.84
N ARG A 23 41.13 -56.90 -36.00
CA ARG A 23 41.84 -57.33 -37.23
C ARG A 23 42.04 -56.16 -38.20
N ALA A 24 43.24 -56.19 -38.79
CA ALA A 24 43.85 -55.19 -39.64
C ALA A 24 43.27 -55.15 -41.06
N ALA A 25 43.44 -54.01 -41.75
CA ALA A 25 43.35 -53.95 -43.20
C ALA A 25 44.50 -53.11 -43.78
N ARG A 26 45.15 -53.70 -44.79
CA ARG A 26 46.35 -53.28 -45.49
C ARG A 26 46.07 -52.17 -46.51
N ASP A 27 47.09 -51.35 -46.70
CA ASP A 27 47.30 -50.42 -47.81
C ASP A 27 47.59 -51.16 -49.13
N PRO A 28 47.02 -50.71 -50.27
CA PRO A 28 47.56 -51.07 -51.56
C PRO A 28 47.63 -49.89 -52.55
N ARG A 29 48.35 -48.79 -52.26
CA ARG A 29 48.83 -47.90 -53.34
C ARG A 29 50.26 -47.41 -53.10
N GLY A 30 51.20 -48.11 -53.73
CA GLY A 30 52.61 -47.76 -53.80
C GLY A 30 52.84 -46.36 -54.35
N GLY A 31 53.60 -45.58 -53.59
CA GLY A 31 54.12 -44.27 -53.98
C GLY A 31 55.30 -43.94 -53.09
N LEU A 32 56.51 -44.19 -53.60
CA LEU A 32 57.77 -43.81 -52.97
C LEU A 32 57.94 -42.29 -53.04
N TYR A 33 58.01 -41.58 -51.91
CA TYR A 33 58.86 -40.39 -51.80
C TYR A 33 59.41 -40.27 -50.38
N ARG A 34 60.75 -40.28 -50.30
CA ARG A 34 61.56 -40.07 -49.11
C ARG A 34 62.13 -38.66 -49.20
N ALA A 35 61.76 -37.78 -48.28
CA ALA A 35 62.50 -36.55 -48.02
C ALA A 35 62.61 -36.31 -46.50
N ARG A 36 63.80 -35.82 -46.12
CA ARG A 36 64.48 -35.86 -44.83
C ARG A 36 63.93 -34.88 -43.76
N PRO A 37 64.38 -35.00 -42.50
CA PRO A 37 63.76 -34.33 -41.35
C PRO A 37 64.24 -32.89 -41.17
N VAL A 38 63.35 -32.02 -40.70
CA VAL A 38 63.73 -30.75 -40.06
C VAL A 38 63.18 -30.78 -38.64
N ALA A 39 64.10 -30.77 -37.69
CA ALA A 39 63.83 -30.74 -36.27
C ALA A 39 63.41 -29.33 -35.83
N GLY A 40 62.28 -29.27 -35.13
CA GLY A 40 62.09 -28.53 -33.88
C GLY A 40 62.34 -27.02 -33.87
N ALA A 41 61.27 -26.23 -34.00
CA ALA A 41 60.87 -25.18 -33.06
C ALA A 41 59.60 -24.48 -33.57
N GLY A 42 58.60 -24.30 -32.70
CA GLY A 42 57.44 -23.44 -32.96
C GLY A 42 56.10 -24.11 -32.70
N ARG A 43 55.62 -24.04 -31.46
CA ARG A 43 54.21 -24.30 -31.13
C ARG A 43 53.39 -23.04 -31.42
N PRO A 44 52.31 -23.10 -32.23
CA PRO A 44 51.33 -22.03 -32.26
C PRO A 44 50.21 -22.27 -31.24
N ARG A 45 49.87 -21.22 -30.50
CA ARG A 45 48.64 -21.05 -29.72
C ARG A 45 47.46 -20.82 -30.67
N ALA A 46 46.31 -21.46 -30.43
CA ALA A 46 44.99 -20.81 -30.34
C ALA A 46 43.85 -21.80 -30.00
N ALA A 47 42.81 -21.27 -29.35
CA ALA A 47 41.50 -21.84 -28.98
C ALA A 47 41.50 -22.83 -27.80
N ARG A 48 41.35 -22.37 -26.54
CA ARG A 48 40.06 -22.06 -25.84
C ARG A 48 38.99 -23.13 -26.05
N GLN A 49 38.70 -23.91 -25.00
CA GLN A 49 37.40 -24.05 -24.30
C GLN A 49 37.32 -25.42 -23.60
N ARG A 50 36.78 -25.45 -22.37
CA ARG A 50 36.55 -26.60 -21.45
C ARG A 50 37.78 -26.94 -20.60
N ASP A 51 37.86 -26.52 -19.35
CA ASP A 51 37.07 -27.08 -18.25
C ASP A 51 36.84 -26.03 -17.14
N ARG A 52 35.60 -25.55 -17.00
CA ARG A 52 35.14 -24.68 -15.91
C ARG A 52 33.73 -25.12 -15.53
N ASP A 53 33.60 -26.32 -15.00
CA ASP A 53 32.39 -26.75 -14.31
C ASP A 53 32.76 -27.22 -12.89
N ARG A 54 33.00 -26.25 -12.01
CA ARG A 54 32.94 -26.45 -10.56
C ARG A 54 31.78 -25.60 -10.04
N PRO A 55 30.69 -26.20 -9.51
CA PRO A 55 29.58 -25.41 -8.98
C PRO A 55 30.08 -24.55 -7.80
N PRO A 56 29.59 -23.31 -7.65
CA PRO A 56 29.96 -22.47 -6.52
C PRO A 56 29.51 -23.15 -5.22
N ALA A 57 30.40 -23.18 -4.22
CA ALA A 57 30.09 -23.69 -2.90
C ALA A 57 28.88 -22.93 -2.32
N LEU A 58 27.82 -23.65 -1.95
CA LEU A 58 26.66 -23.09 -1.28
C LEU A 58 27.12 -22.38 0.01
N PRO A 59 26.69 -21.13 0.27
CA PRO A 59 27.05 -20.43 1.49
C PRO A 59 26.57 -21.24 2.70
N ARG A 60 27.49 -21.56 3.61
CA ARG A 60 27.19 -22.28 4.84
C ARG A 60 26.14 -21.49 5.63
N ALA A 61 25.10 -22.16 6.11
CA ALA A 61 23.99 -21.57 6.87
C ALA A 61 24.40 -20.76 8.12
N VAL A 62 25.66 -20.87 8.53
CA VAL A 62 26.24 -20.11 9.64
C VAL A 62 26.52 -18.65 9.22
N ASP A 63 26.86 -18.39 7.96
CA ASP A 63 27.11 -17.03 7.44
C ASP A 63 25.81 -16.23 7.25
N SER A 64 24.70 -16.89 6.96
CA SER A 64 23.37 -16.25 6.87
C SER A 64 22.83 -15.88 8.25
N ALA A 65 23.09 -16.69 9.28
CA ALA A 65 22.75 -16.36 10.66
C ALA A 65 23.59 -15.18 11.19
N ALA A 66 24.89 -15.14 10.88
CA ALA A 66 25.78 -14.03 11.23
C ALA A 66 25.37 -12.71 10.52
N ARG A 67 25.04 -12.77 9.22
CA ARG A 67 24.49 -11.62 8.48
C ARG A 67 23.13 -11.18 9.00
N GLY A 68 22.26 -12.11 9.41
CA GLY A 68 20.97 -11.80 10.04
C GLY A 68 21.12 -11.09 11.39
N ALA A 69 22.12 -11.48 12.17
CA ALA A 69 22.46 -10.84 13.45
C ALA A 69 23.09 -9.45 13.27
N GLU A 70 23.95 -9.26 12.25
CA GLU A 70 24.51 -7.95 11.90
C GLU A 70 23.46 -7.00 11.30
N LEU A 71 22.54 -7.49 10.45
CA LEU A 71 21.43 -6.70 9.93
C LEU A 71 20.44 -6.32 11.04
N ARG A 72 20.17 -7.21 12.01
CA ARG A 72 19.41 -6.87 13.22
C ARG A 72 20.16 -5.85 14.11
N ARG A 73 21.47 -5.97 14.29
CA ARG A 73 22.26 -4.96 15.06
C ARG A 73 22.35 -3.61 14.35
N GLY A 74 22.49 -3.59 13.03
CA GLY A 74 22.51 -2.36 12.23
C GLY A 74 21.15 -1.65 12.18
N ALA A 75 20.06 -2.40 12.27
CA ALA A 75 18.69 -1.85 12.36
C ALA A 75 18.38 -1.27 13.75
N VAL A 76 19.05 -1.73 14.82
CA VAL A 76 18.82 -1.28 16.20
C VAL A 76 19.61 -0.02 16.57
N HIS A 77 20.54 0.45 15.73
CA HIS A 77 21.36 1.65 16.01
C HIS A 77 21.14 2.86 15.09
N ARG A 78 20.15 2.80 14.18
CA ARG A 78 19.60 4.03 13.58
C ARG A 78 18.42 4.49 14.40
N GLY A 79 18.70 5.11 15.55
CA GLY A 79 17.70 5.94 16.22
C GLY A 79 17.14 6.95 15.20
N PRO A 80 15.82 7.26 15.24
CA PRO A 80 15.24 8.18 14.29
C PRO A 80 15.98 9.50 14.44
N ARG A 81 16.79 9.87 13.43
CA ARG A 81 17.34 11.23 13.35
C ARG A 81 16.12 12.13 13.22
N ARG A 82 15.69 12.71 14.34
CA ARG A 82 14.65 13.73 14.37
C ARG A 82 15.15 14.85 13.48
N ASP A 83 14.53 15.00 12.32
CA ASP A 83 14.82 16.09 11.40
C ASP A 83 14.42 17.40 12.10
N VAL A 84 15.37 18.02 12.80
CA VAL A 84 15.15 19.20 13.67
C VAL A 84 14.49 20.33 12.89
N ARG A 85 14.76 20.40 11.57
CA ARG A 85 14.16 21.38 10.65
C ARG A 85 12.64 21.27 10.52
N ARG A 86 12.05 20.10 10.77
CA ARG A 86 10.60 19.86 10.64
C ARG A 86 9.82 20.05 11.94
N LEU A 87 10.51 20.21 13.07
CA LEU A 87 9.89 20.40 14.39
C LEU A 87 8.94 21.61 14.47
N PRO A 88 9.28 22.82 13.97
CA PRO A 88 8.35 23.96 14.04
C PRO A 88 7.09 23.72 13.21
N VAL A 89 7.24 23.16 12.01
CA VAL A 89 6.10 22.83 11.12
C VAL A 89 5.19 21.79 11.78
N ARG A 90 5.75 20.74 12.38
CA ARG A 90 4.97 19.72 13.09
C ARG A 90 4.22 20.28 14.29
N ARG A 91 4.83 21.17 15.08
CA ARG A 91 4.17 21.85 16.20
C ARG A 91 3.05 22.77 15.71
N ALA A 92 3.27 23.52 14.64
CA ALA A 92 2.25 24.37 14.03
C ALA A 92 1.07 23.54 13.49
N SER A 93 1.35 22.43 12.79
CA SER A 93 0.31 21.50 12.33
C SER A 93 -0.48 20.91 13.50
N LEU A 94 0.20 20.50 14.58
CA LEU A 94 -0.47 19.98 15.78
C LEU A 94 -1.38 21.04 16.41
N ALA A 95 -0.87 22.26 16.60
CA ALA A 95 -1.65 23.36 17.15
C ALA A 95 -2.87 23.71 16.28
N ALA A 96 -2.69 23.77 14.96
CA ALA A 96 -3.78 24.00 14.01
C ALA A 96 -4.83 22.86 14.07
N GLY A 97 -4.39 21.60 14.09
CA GLY A 97 -5.28 20.45 14.24
C GLY A 97 -6.08 20.50 15.53
N VAL A 98 -5.43 20.81 16.67
CA VAL A 98 -6.10 20.97 17.97
C VAL A 98 -7.10 22.13 17.95
N ALA A 99 -6.78 23.26 17.31
CA ALA A 99 -7.68 24.40 17.19
C ALA A 99 -8.89 24.11 16.29
N LEU A 100 -8.73 23.27 15.26
CA LEU A 100 -9.82 22.89 14.35
C LEU A 100 -10.84 21.94 14.96
N VAL A 101 -10.46 21.11 15.94
CA VAL A 101 -11.39 20.19 16.61
C VAL A 101 -12.60 20.91 17.21
N PRO A 102 -12.46 21.90 18.12
CA PRO A 102 -13.61 22.61 18.68
C PRO A 102 -14.38 23.41 17.61
N LEU A 103 -13.71 23.91 16.57
CA LEU A 103 -14.38 24.60 15.45
C LEU A 103 -15.28 23.64 14.66
N GLY A 104 -14.80 22.44 14.35
CA GLY A 104 -15.58 21.41 13.67
C GLY A 104 -16.75 20.90 14.53
N TRP A 105 -16.54 20.76 15.84
CA TRP A 105 -17.62 20.42 16.76
C TRP A 105 -18.67 21.52 16.86
N GLY A 106 -18.23 22.79 16.92
CA GLY A 106 -19.12 23.94 16.89
C GLY A 106 -19.95 24.01 15.60
N ALA A 107 -19.32 23.79 14.44
CA ALA A 107 -20.03 23.74 13.16
C ALA A 107 -21.07 22.61 13.12
N ALA A 108 -20.74 21.43 13.67
CA ALA A 108 -21.65 20.29 13.70
C ALA A 108 -22.83 20.44 14.67
N ALA A 109 -22.62 21.17 15.77
CA ALA A 109 -23.63 21.41 16.81
C ALA A 109 -24.50 22.65 16.54
N ALA A 110 -24.00 23.58 15.74
CA ALA A 110 -24.71 24.81 15.43
C ALA A 110 -25.96 24.53 14.57
N PRO A 111 -27.01 25.39 14.63
CA PRO A 111 -28.22 25.27 13.84
C PRO A 111 -27.99 25.69 12.36
N LEU A 112 -26.96 25.13 11.74
CA LEU A 112 -26.50 25.38 10.37
C LEU A 112 -26.96 24.28 9.40
N GLY A 113 -27.93 23.47 9.81
CA GLY A 113 -28.50 22.39 9.01
C GLY A 113 -27.50 21.28 8.67
N MET A 114 -27.80 20.57 7.59
CA MET A 114 -26.95 19.50 7.07
C MET A 114 -25.61 20.03 6.56
N VAL A 115 -25.55 21.25 6.00
CA VAL A 115 -24.29 21.84 5.56
C VAL A 115 -23.30 22.02 6.71
N GLY A 116 -23.74 22.63 7.82
CA GLY A 116 -22.86 22.82 9.00
C GLY A 116 -22.46 21.50 9.65
N HIS A 117 -23.41 20.56 9.73
CA HIS A 117 -23.17 19.21 10.21
C HIS A 117 -22.08 18.48 9.39
N MET A 118 -22.22 18.46 8.07
CA MET A 118 -21.24 17.85 7.15
C MET A 118 -19.90 18.60 7.20
N ALA A 119 -19.90 19.93 7.30
CA ALA A 119 -18.67 20.72 7.45
C ALA A 119 -17.92 20.32 8.72
N GLY A 120 -18.62 20.11 9.83
CA GLY A 120 -18.02 19.64 11.08
C GLY A 120 -17.40 18.25 10.97
N HIS A 121 -18.06 17.32 10.26
CA HIS A 121 -17.48 16.00 9.95
C HIS A 121 -16.20 16.14 9.14
N MET A 122 -16.23 16.95 8.07
CA MET A 122 -15.10 17.14 7.16
C MET A 122 -13.92 17.83 7.85
N ILE A 123 -14.17 18.80 8.72
CA ILE A 123 -13.13 19.39 9.57
C ILE A 123 -12.48 18.31 10.44
N ALA A 124 -13.25 17.40 11.03
CA ALA A 124 -12.70 16.34 11.88
C ALA A 124 -11.86 15.32 11.08
N VAL A 125 -12.43 14.66 10.07
CA VAL A 125 -11.80 13.51 9.38
C VAL A 125 -10.77 13.91 8.31
N ALA A 126 -11.04 14.98 7.58
CA ALA A 126 -10.30 15.33 6.37
C ALA A 126 -9.30 16.48 6.57
N VAL A 127 -9.42 17.25 7.65
CA VAL A 127 -8.55 18.42 7.91
C VAL A 127 -7.79 18.32 9.23
N ALA A 128 -8.50 18.20 10.37
CA ALA A 128 -7.88 18.13 11.69
C ALA A 128 -7.08 16.84 11.86
N ALA A 129 -7.66 15.70 11.51
CA ALA A 129 -6.99 14.40 11.62
C ALA A 129 -5.61 14.31 10.92
N PRO A 130 -5.43 14.68 9.64
CA PRO A 130 -4.10 14.66 9.01
C PRO A 130 -3.10 15.61 9.68
N LEU A 131 -3.55 16.78 10.14
CA LEU A 131 -2.70 17.75 10.84
C LEU A 131 -2.24 17.23 12.20
N LEU A 132 -3.15 16.62 12.96
CA LEU A 132 -2.86 15.97 14.24
C LEU A 132 -1.89 14.78 14.03
N ALA A 133 -2.21 13.89 13.10
CA ALA A 133 -1.37 12.73 12.78
C ALA A 133 0.04 13.14 12.36
N TYR A 134 0.18 14.16 11.49
CA TYR A 134 1.49 14.70 11.10
C TYR A 134 2.23 15.36 12.28
N GLY A 135 1.50 16.06 13.15
CA GLY A 135 2.03 16.69 14.34
C GLY A 135 2.65 15.69 15.33
N VAL A 136 1.99 14.54 15.53
CA VAL A 136 2.44 13.50 16.48
C VAL A 136 3.33 12.43 15.86
N ALA A 137 3.46 12.36 14.53
CA ALA A 137 4.19 11.29 13.86
C ALA A 137 5.64 11.14 14.39
N GLY A 138 6.13 9.94 14.69
CA GLY A 138 7.49 9.77 15.23
C GLY A 138 7.67 10.18 16.70
N THR A 139 6.57 10.41 17.43
CA THR A 139 6.58 10.66 18.88
C THR A 139 5.93 9.48 19.61
N ARG A 140 6.04 9.43 20.94
CA ARG A 140 5.36 8.42 21.77
C ARG A 140 3.83 8.40 21.65
N TYR A 141 3.25 9.43 21.05
CA TYR A 141 1.81 9.55 20.83
C TYR A 141 1.38 9.11 19.43
N ASP A 142 2.31 8.69 18.55
CA ASP A 142 2.00 8.17 17.24
C ASP A 142 1.36 6.77 17.34
N PRO A 143 0.08 6.59 16.98
CA PRO A 143 -0.58 5.28 17.02
C PRO A 143 0.09 4.24 16.11
N ALA A 144 0.65 4.66 14.97
CA ALA A 144 1.27 3.76 14.01
C ALA A 144 2.63 3.23 14.53
N GLU A 145 3.34 3.98 15.36
CA GLU A 145 4.54 3.50 16.05
C GLU A 145 4.20 2.68 17.30
N ARG A 146 3.11 3.02 18.00
CA ARG A 146 2.70 2.34 19.23
C ARG A 146 2.08 0.97 18.96
N TRP A 147 1.30 0.85 17.88
CA TRP A 147 0.56 -0.37 17.53
C TRP A 147 0.71 -0.73 16.04
N PRO A 148 1.95 -0.96 15.55
CA PRO A 148 2.24 -1.12 14.12
C PRO A 148 1.58 -2.34 13.46
N ALA A 149 1.21 -3.35 14.25
CA ALA A 149 0.52 -4.55 13.76
C ALA A 149 -0.99 -4.33 13.53
N ILE A 150 -1.59 -3.37 14.23
CA ILE A 150 -3.04 -3.12 14.22
C ILE A 150 -3.36 -1.89 13.37
N VAL A 151 -2.57 -0.82 13.53
CA VAL A 151 -2.75 0.48 12.85
C VAL A 151 -2.07 0.43 11.47
N THR A 152 -2.63 -0.42 10.59
CA THR A 152 -2.18 -0.55 9.20
C THR A 152 -3.08 0.28 8.26
N PRO A 153 -2.55 0.82 7.14
CA PRO A 153 -3.32 1.76 6.31
C PRO A 153 -4.66 1.19 5.83
N LEU A 154 -4.65 -0.03 5.30
CA LEU A 154 -5.87 -0.64 4.74
C LEU A 154 -6.88 -0.97 5.85
N ALA A 155 -6.43 -1.50 6.98
CA ALA A 155 -7.33 -1.78 8.10
C ALA A 155 -7.98 -0.49 8.64
N MET A 156 -7.21 0.59 8.80
CA MET A 156 -7.75 1.86 9.29
C MET A 156 -8.64 2.55 8.26
N SER A 157 -8.41 2.37 6.96
CA SER A 157 -9.34 2.82 5.91
C SER A 157 -10.67 2.07 5.98
N VAL A 158 -10.65 0.76 6.24
CA VAL A 158 -11.90 -0.01 6.44
C VAL A 158 -12.63 0.42 7.72
N VAL A 159 -11.90 0.66 8.82
CA VAL A 159 -12.49 1.19 10.06
C VAL A 159 -13.15 2.54 9.80
N GLU A 160 -12.46 3.44 9.11
CA GLU A 160 -12.99 4.76 8.76
C GLU A 160 -14.24 4.63 7.88
N LEU A 161 -14.21 3.77 6.86
CA LEU A 161 -15.39 3.45 6.03
C LEU A 161 -16.57 2.99 6.89
N VAL A 162 -16.36 2.05 7.81
CA VAL A 162 -17.45 1.55 8.66
C VAL A 162 -18.01 2.65 9.56
N VAL A 163 -17.13 3.45 10.18
CA VAL A 163 -17.54 4.55 11.07
C VAL A 163 -18.33 5.61 10.29
N VAL A 164 -17.81 6.06 9.14
CA VAL A 164 -18.49 7.02 8.26
C VAL A 164 -19.86 6.53 7.84
N TRP A 165 -19.95 5.33 7.28
CA TRP A 165 -21.22 4.83 6.78
C TRP A 165 -22.24 4.60 7.88
N LEU A 166 -21.81 4.14 9.06
CA LEU A 166 -22.68 3.90 10.20
C LEU A 166 -23.39 5.19 10.67
N TRP A 167 -22.65 6.29 10.81
CA TRP A 167 -23.21 7.57 11.27
C TRP A 167 -24.11 8.25 10.23
N HIS A 168 -23.92 7.95 8.95
CA HIS A 168 -24.79 8.44 7.88
C HIS A 168 -26.08 7.63 7.72
N LEU A 169 -26.33 6.61 8.54
CA LEU A 169 -27.65 5.97 8.58
C LEU A 169 -28.71 6.95 9.13
N PRO A 170 -29.86 7.14 8.44
CA PRO A 170 -30.89 8.08 8.89
C PRO A 170 -31.34 7.89 10.35
N ALA A 171 -31.40 6.63 10.80
CA ALA A 171 -31.77 6.29 12.17
C ALA A 171 -30.74 6.76 13.23
N LEU A 172 -29.44 6.70 12.92
CA LEU A 172 -28.40 7.19 13.83
C LEU A 172 -28.36 8.71 13.81
N ARG A 173 -28.47 9.30 12.61
CA ARG A 173 -28.49 10.75 12.46
C ARG A 173 -29.67 11.38 13.23
N LEU A 174 -30.84 10.74 13.27
CA LEU A 174 -31.95 11.21 14.11
C LEU A 174 -31.57 11.20 15.61
N ARG A 175 -30.80 10.20 16.07
CA ARG A 175 -30.31 10.19 17.46
C ARG A 175 -29.32 11.31 17.74
N VAL A 176 -28.46 11.64 16.76
CA VAL A 176 -27.51 12.76 16.86
C VAL A 176 -28.24 14.09 17.04
N ASP A 177 -29.35 14.30 16.34
CA ASP A 177 -30.20 15.49 16.51
C ASP A 177 -30.87 15.58 17.89
N MET A 178 -31.30 14.44 18.43
CA MET A 178 -32.07 14.40 19.67
C MET A 178 -31.19 14.32 20.93
N GLN A 179 -29.95 13.86 20.82
CA GLN A 179 -29.08 13.55 21.96
C GLN A 179 -27.69 14.14 21.79
N PRO A 180 -27.28 15.13 22.61
CA PRO A 180 -25.94 15.73 22.55
C PRO A 180 -24.82 14.71 22.70
N LEU A 181 -25.03 13.65 23.50
CA LEU A 181 -24.05 12.58 23.65
C LEU A 181 -23.80 11.82 22.33
N ALA A 182 -24.83 11.65 21.49
CA ALA A 182 -24.68 11.00 20.19
C ALA A 182 -23.81 11.84 19.24
N LEU A 183 -23.98 13.17 19.24
CA LEU A 183 -23.11 14.09 18.49
C LEU A 183 -21.65 14.00 18.95
N VAL A 184 -21.42 13.95 20.27
CA VAL A 184 -20.07 13.79 20.85
C VAL A 184 -19.44 12.48 20.40
N MET A 185 -20.19 11.37 20.46
CA MET A 185 -19.71 10.06 20.03
C MET A 185 -19.40 10.02 18.53
N GLU A 186 -20.27 10.60 17.70
CA GLU A 186 -20.07 10.73 16.26
C GLU A 186 -18.77 11.47 15.96
N GLN A 187 -18.67 12.72 16.42
CA GLN A 187 -17.51 13.57 16.13
C GLN A 187 -16.20 13.02 16.72
N ALA A 188 -16.25 12.41 17.91
CA ALA A 188 -15.09 11.75 18.50
C ALA A 188 -14.66 10.53 17.68
N SER A 189 -15.60 9.71 17.21
CA SER A 189 -15.30 8.52 16.40
C SER A 189 -14.72 8.88 15.04
N PHE A 190 -15.21 9.95 14.41
CA PHE A 190 -14.63 10.52 13.19
C PHE A 190 -13.22 11.00 13.38
N LEU A 191 -12.97 11.80 14.42
CA LEU A 191 -11.62 12.27 14.72
C LEU A 191 -10.68 11.09 14.99
N ALA A 192 -11.12 10.10 15.77
CA ALA A 192 -10.32 8.93 16.10
C ALA A 192 -10.00 8.08 14.86
N ALA A 193 -11.00 7.74 14.05
CA ALA A 193 -10.82 6.96 12.82
C ALA A 193 -9.90 7.69 11.83
N GLY A 194 -10.10 9.00 11.65
CA GLY A 194 -9.26 9.83 10.80
C GLY A 194 -7.80 9.87 11.29
N VAL A 195 -7.56 10.12 12.58
CA VAL A 195 -6.20 10.16 13.13
C VAL A 195 -5.52 8.81 12.97
N LEU A 196 -6.22 7.69 13.24
CA LEU A 196 -5.67 6.35 13.05
C LEU A 196 -5.29 6.07 11.58
N LEU A 197 -6.16 6.43 10.63
CA LEU A 197 -5.90 6.30 9.19
C LEU A 197 -4.69 7.12 8.76
N TRP A 198 -4.66 8.41 9.08
CA TRP A 198 -3.58 9.29 8.66
C TRP A 198 -2.25 8.93 9.33
N SER A 199 -2.26 8.53 10.60
CA SER A 199 -1.06 8.01 11.27
C SER A 199 -0.55 6.73 10.59
N ALA A 200 -1.44 5.80 10.25
CA ALA A 200 -1.06 4.57 9.54
C ALA A 200 -0.41 4.89 8.19
N VAL A 201 -1.01 5.79 7.40
CA VAL A 201 -0.50 6.18 6.08
C VAL A 201 0.83 6.91 6.19
N LEU A 202 0.94 7.92 7.05
CA LEU A 202 2.18 8.67 7.26
C LEU A 202 3.32 7.78 7.79
N GLY A 203 3.01 6.79 8.62
CA GLY A 203 3.96 5.79 9.10
C GLY A 203 4.52 4.88 7.99
N THR A 204 3.85 4.75 6.85
CA THR A 204 4.42 4.05 5.68
C THR A 204 5.40 4.91 4.87
N ALA A 205 5.25 6.23 4.92
CA ALA A 205 6.12 7.17 4.19
C ALA A 205 7.54 7.23 4.78
N THR A 206 7.66 7.10 6.11
CA THR A 206 8.90 7.34 6.87
C THR A 206 9.83 6.13 7.00
N GLY A 207 9.38 4.90 6.74
CA GLY A 207 10.20 3.72 7.03
C GLY A 207 9.83 2.39 6.35
N GLY A 208 9.16 2.40 5.19
CA GLY A 208 8.66 1.18 4.55
C GLY A 208 9.28 0.83 3.19
N ALA A 209 9.43 -0.48 2.94
CA ALA A 209 9.57 -1.07 1.61
C ALA A 209 8.45 -0.58 0.67
N SER A 210 8.66 -0.67 -0.65
CA SER A 210 7.70 -0.23 -1.70
C SER A 210 6.26 -0.66 -1.41
N ASP A 211 6.06 -1.85 -0.86
CA ASP A 211 4.74 -2.44 -0.62
C ASP A 211 3.94 -1.71 0.45
N ARG A 212 4.61 -1.22 1.52
CA ARG A 212 3.94 -0.46 2.58
C ARG A 212 3.44 0.88 2.07
N ARG A 213 4.21 1.56 1.21
CA ARG A 213 3.79 2.82 0.59
C ARG A 213 2.64 2.61 -0.39
N ALA A 214 2.66 1.51 -1.15
CA ALA A 214 1.54 1.13 -2.02
C ALA A 214 0.25 0.90 -1.22
N ALA A 215 0.33 0.27 -0.03
CA ALA A 215 -0.81 0.12 0.87
C ALA A 215 -1.34 1.48 1.38
N GLY A 216 -0.46 2.45 1.65
CA GLY A 216 -0.86 3.82 2.00
C GLY A 216 -1.61 4.54 0.87
N VAL A 217 -1.13 4.41 -0.37
CA VAL A 217 -1.83 4.93 -1.56
C VAL A 217 -3.19 4.26 -1.72
N ALA A 218 -3.25 2.92 -1.64
CA ALA A 218 -4.50 2.17 -1.77
C ALA A 218 -5.53 2.56 -0.70
N ALA A 219 -5.10 2.73 0.55
CA ALA A 219 -5.95 3.17 1.65
C ALA A 219 -6.54 4.56 1.40
N LEU A 220 -5.74 5.54 0.99
CA LEU A 220 -6.24 6.89 0.71
C LEU A 220 -7.14 6.95 -0.52
N LEU A 221 -6.85 6.17 -1.57
CA LEU A 221 -7.73 6.07 -2.74
C LEU A 221 -9.06 5.41 -2.40
N LEU A 222 -9.04 4.30 -1.65
CA LEU A 222 -10.26 3.66 -1.14
C LEU A 222 -11.10 4.64 -0.31
N THR A 223 -10.42 5.38 0.58
CA THR A 223 -11.08 6.39 1.43
C THR A 223 -11.73 7.49 0.59
N SER A 224 -10.98 8.02 -0.38
CA SER A 224 -11.50 8.99 -1.35
C SER A 224 -12.74 8.47 -2.10
N MET A 225 -12.69 7.22 -2.57
CA MET A 225 -13.79 6.60 -3.32
C MET A 225 -15.06 6.47 -2.50
N HIS A 226 -15.00 5.94 -1.27
CA HIS A 226 -16.24 5.77 -0.50
C HIS A 226 -16.77 7.11 0.06
N MET A 227 -15.90 8.08 0.38
CA MET A 227 -16.32 9.41 0.83
C MET A 227 -17.04 10.16 -0.29
N THR A 228 -16.49 10.12 -1.51
CA THR A 228 -17.14 10.72 -2.69
C THR A 228 -18.41 10.00 -3.09
N LEU A 229 -18.42 8.65 -3.04
CA LEU A 229 -19.62 7.86 -3.28
C LEU A 229 -20.74 8.22 -2.31
N LEU A 230 -20.46 8.23 -1.01
CA LEU A 230 -21.46 8.58 0.00
C LEU A 230 -21.94 10.03 -0.16
N GLY A 231 -21.03 10.95 -0.53
CA GLY A 231 -21.38 12.35 -0.79
C GLY A 231 -22.29 12.50 -1.99
N ALA A 232 -22.04 11.73 -3.06
CA ALA A 232 -22.92 11.66 -4.22
C ALA A 232 -24.28 11.03 -3.87
N LEU A 233 -24.32 9.95 -3.07
CA LEU A 233 -25.58 9.31 -2.66
C LEU A 233 -26.48 10.26 -1.86
N ILE A 234 -25.89 11.06 -0.96
CA ILE A 234 -26.64 12.05 -0.17
C ILE A 234 -26.99 13.27 -1.04
N GLY A 235 -26.00 13.76 -1.79
CA GLY A 235 -26.05 15.00 -2.57
C GLY A 235 -26.93 14.93 -3.82
N LEU A 236 -27.11 13.74 -4.39
CA LEU A 236 -27.90 13.52 -5.61
C LEU A 236 -29.21 12.76 -5.34
N ALA A 237 -29.54 12.49 -4.07
CA ALA A 237 -30.82 11.90 -3.74
C ALA A 237 -31.97 12.84 -4.18
N PRO A 238 -33.01 12.32 -4.87
CA PRO A 238 -34.13 13.14 -5.34
C PRO A 238 -35.15 13.44 -4.24
N ARG A 239 -34.92 12.95 -3.01
CA ARG A 239 -35.82 13.09 -1.87
C ARG A 239 -35.01 13.32 -0.59
N PRO A 240 -35.57 14.02 0.41
CA PRO A 240 -34.90 14.23 1.68
C PRO A 240 -34.79 12.90 2.44
N LEU A 241 -33.56 12.41 2.61
CA LEU A 241 -33.23 11.23 3.43
C LEU A 241 -33.31 11.55 4.92
N TYR A 242 -33.18 12.83 5.26
CA TYR A 242 -33.02 13.37 6.61
C TYR A 242 -34.18 14.30 7.01
N ALA A 243 -35.38 14.08 6.48
CA ALA A 243 -36.53 15.00 6.59
C ALA A 243 -37.00 15.33 8.03
N ALA A 244 -36.67 14.49 9.02
CA ALA A 244 -37.13 14.67 10.41
C ALA A 244 -36.19 15.55 11.26
N MET A 245 -35.18 16.17 10.66
CA MET A 245 -34.04 16.79 11.34
C MET A 245 -34.12 18.30 11.33
N HIS A 246 -33.31 18.97 12.14
CA HIS A 246 -33.19 20.42 12.07
C HIS A 246 -32.47 20.84 10.78
N HIS A 247 -33.14 21.66 9.98
CA HIS A 247 -32.60 22.20 8.72
C HIS A 247 -32.08 23.62 8.95
N ALA A 248 -31.19 24.08 8.07
CA ALA A 248 -30.63 25.42 8.18
C ALA A 248 -31.75 26.49 8.23
N GLY A 249 -31.72 27.34 9.26
CA GLY A 249 -32.55 28.55 9.28
C GLY A 249 -32.05 29.48 8.17
N GLY A 250 -32.88 29.76 7.17
CA GLY A 250 -32.45 30.58 6.03
C GLY A 250 -33.28 30.47 4.74
N GLY A 251 -34.38 29.70 4.74
CA GLY A 251 -35.27 29.57 3.58
C GLY A 251 -34.90 28.45 2.61
N LEU A 252 -33.82 27.69 2.88
CA LEU A 252 -33.55 26.43 2.19
C LEU A 252 -34.54 25.36 2.66
N ASP A 253 -35.01 24.54 1.73
CA ASP A 253 -35.78 23.35 2.09
C ASP A 253 -34.86 22.20 2.55
N ALA A 254 -35.48 21.14 3.09
CA ALA A 254 -34.79 19.96 3.60
C ALA A 254 -33.92 19.26 2.55
N LEU A 255 -34.35 19.30 1.29
CA LEU A 255 -33.68 18.64 0.18
C LEU A 255 -32.45 19.45 -0.23
N GLU A 256 -32.60 20.76 -0.42
CA GLU A 256 -31.51 21.66 -0.80
C GLU A 256 -30.37 21.65 0.23
N ASP A 257 -30.69 21.74 1.52
CA ASP A 257 -29.70 21.69 2.61
C ASP A 257 -28.94 20.35 2.64
N GLN A 258 -29.65 19.23 2.44
CA GLN A 258 -29.01 17.92 2.31
C GLN A 258 -28.11 17.84 1.07
N GLN A 259 -28.57 18.35 -0.07
CA GLN A 259 -27.82 18.30 -1.32
C GLN A 259 -26.51 19.06 -1.21
N LEU A 260 -26.56 20.26 -0.63
CA LEU A 260 -25.38 21.07 -0.32
C LEU A 260 -24.45 20.36 0.68
N GLY A 261 -25.00 19.74 1.72
CA GLY A 261 -24.22 18.92 2.66
C GLY A 261 -23.48 17.77 1.96
N GLY A 262 -24.15 17.08 1.05
CA GLY A 262 -23.54 16.03 0.22
C GLY A 262 -22.40 16.55 -0.67
N VAL A 263 -22.57 17.75 -1.26
CA VAL A 263 -21.52 18.42 -2.04
C VAL A 263 -20.31 18.78 -1.19
N VAL A 264 -20.50 19.31 0.02
CA VAL A 264 -19.41 19.60 0.97
C VAL A 264 -18.60 18.34 1.26
N MET A 265 -19.29 17.24 1.58
CA MET A 265 -18.63 15.97 1.88
C MET A 265 -17.87 15.41 0.67
N LEU A 266 -18.48 15.48 -0.52
CA LEU A 266 -17.88 15.03 -1.77
C LEU A 266 -16.61 15.82 -2.08
N LEU A 267 -16.67 17.15 -2.07
CA LEU A 267 -15.54 18.00 -2.48
C LEU A 267 -14.38 17.93 -1.49
N VAL A 268 -14.66 18.06 -0.18
CA VAL A 268 -13.61 18.06 0.84
C VAL A 268 -12.99 16.66 0.99
N GLY A 269 -13.82 15.61 0.97
CA GLY A 269 -13.37 14.22 0.98
C GLY A 269 -12.51 13.89 -0.25
N ALA A 270 -12.97 14.27 -1.45
CA ALA A 270 -12.19 14.12 -2.68
C ALA A 270 -10.83 14.81 -2.53
N ALA A 271 -10.83 16.11 -2.24
CA ALA A 271 -9.60 16.91 -2.17
C ALA A 271 -8.60 16.34 -1.17
N SER A 272 -9.01 16.06 0.07
CA SER A 272 -8.09 15.64 1.12
C SER A 272 -7.46 14.28 0.85
N TYR A 273 -8.27 13.25 0.65
CA TYR A 273 -7.78 11.87 0.51
C TYR A 273 -7.13 11.64 -0.85
N PHE A 274 -7.65 12.24 -1.94
CA PHE A 274 -7.06 12.09 -3.27
C PHE A 274 -5.70 12.79 -3.34
N ILE A 275 -5.58 14.05 -2.86
CA ILE A 275 -4.29 14.76 -2.85
C ILE A 275 -3.29 14.02 -1.95
N GLY A 276 -3.72 13.52 -0.79
CA GLY A 276 -2.89 12.68 0.06
C GLY A 276 -2.39 11.42 -0.66
N GLY A 277 -3.29 10.74 -1.38
CA GLY A 277 -2.96 9.55 -2.17
C GLY A 277 -1.95 9.86 -3.28
N LEU A 278 -2.12 10.96 -4.01
CA LEU A 278 -1.18 11.44 -5.03
C LEU A 278 0.18 11.81 -4.43
N ALA A 279 0.20 12.47 -3.27
CA ALA A 279 1.45 12.82 -2.59
C ALA A 279 2.23 11.56 -2.17
N MET A 280 1.54 10.52 -1.69
CA MET A 280 2.13 9.22 -1.37
C MET A 280 2.63 8.51 -2.62
N LEU A 281 1.86 8.52 -3.72
CA LEU A 281 2.24 7.91 -4.99
C LEU A 281 3.48 8.59 -5.60
N ALA A 282 3.53 9.92 -5.59
CA ALA A 282 4.70 10.67 -6.04
C ALA A 282 5.94 10.33 -5.18
N GLY A 283 5.77 10.14 -3.88
CA GLY A 283 6.81 9.65 -2.98
C GLY A 283 7.32 8.25 -3.34
N LEU A 284 6.41 7.34 -3.70
CA LEU A 284 6.72 5.98 -4.13
C LEU A 284 7.51 5.94 -5.45
N LEU A 285 7.07 6.71 -6.45
CA LEU A 285 7.71 6.76 -7.77
C LEU A 285 9.14 7.29 -7.67
N ARG A 286 9.37 8.36 -6.89
CA ARG A 286 10.72 8.94 -6.68
C ARG A 286 11.70 7.96 -6.03
N THR A 287 11.22 7.04 -5.19
CA THR A 287 12.07 6.02 -4.57
C THR A 287 12.38 4.82 -5.44
N ARG A 288 11.65 4.62 -6.56
CA ARG A 288 11.99 3.58 -7.54
C ARG A 288 12.99 4.07 -8.58
N THR A 289 13.05 5.38 -8.80
CA THR A 289 13.96 6.02 -9.77
C THR A 289 15.33 6.37 -9.19
N ALA A 290 15.50 6.31 -7.87
CA ALA A 290 16.75 6.58 -7.16
C ALA A 290 17.43 5.28 -6.74
#